data_AF-A0A935LKR5-F1
#
_entry.id   AF-A0A935LKR5-F1
#
_cell.length_a   1.000
_cell.length_b   1.000
_cell.length_c   1.000
_cell.angle_alpha   90.00
_cell.angle_beta   90.00
_cell.angle_gamma   90.00
#
_symmetry.space_group_name_H-M   'P 1'
#
loop_
_entity.id
_entity.type
_entity.pdbx_description
1 polymer ?
#
loop_
_entity_poly.entity_id
_entity_poly.type
_entity_poly.pdbx_seq_one_letter_code
_entity_poly.pdbx_strand_id
1 'polypeptide(L)'
;MPATPPVKAPGFHFRVSEAEHAAIAAAQRAYSNDMAAKIDAGTDLTAMDRLWISAILRDHAQRIPSKPKKPKGRPQVHSAGDIAMLYAAYRMNPAWTEEEAIARVALAHNAPEDTVRSIVRNHREAIANMRRLR
;
A
#
# COMPACT_ATOMS: atom_id res chain seq x y z
N MET A 1 29.18 -4.49 10.81
CA MET A 1 29.30 -4.64 9.35
C MET A 1 28.84 -3.34 8.70
N PRO A 2 29.61 -2.74 7.77
CA PRO A 2 29.14 -1.55 7.05
C PRO A 2 27.98 -1.92 6.12
N ALA A 3 26.92 -1.11 6.11
CA ALA A 3 25.78 -1.31 5.22
C ALA A 3 26.18 -1.03 3.77
N THR A 4 25.95 -1.99 2.88
CA THR A 4 26.12 -1.82 1.44
C THR A 4 25.25 -0.66 0.95
N PRO A 5 25.81 0.34 0.24
CA PRO A 5 25.01 1.43 -0.29
C PRO A 5 23.95 0.90 -1.27
N PRO A 6 22.76 1.51 -1.34
CA PRO A 6 21.73 1.07 -2.26
C PRO A 6 22.25 1.21 -3.70
N VAL A 7 22.30 0.11 -4.43
CA VAL A 7 22.54 0.12 -5.87
C VAL A 7 21.36 0.88 -6.48
N LYS A 8 21.63 2.05 -7.09
CA LYS A 8 20.65 2.69 -7.98
C LYS A 8 20.30 1.66 -9.05
N ALA A 9 19.10 1.10 -9.01
CA ALA A 9 18.62 0.26 -10.08
C ALA A 9 18.77 1.06 -11.40
N PRO A 10 19.47 0.54 -12.41
CA PRO A 10 19.55 1.23 -13.69
C PRO A 10 18.11 1.41 -14.17
N GLY A 11 17.69 2.67 -14.33
CA GLY A 11 16.41 2.97 -14.96
C GLY A 11 16.48 2.39 -16.36
N PHE A 12 15.67 1.38 -16.64
CA PHE A 12 15.60 0.84 -17.99
C PHE A 12 14.86 1.88 -18.85
N HIS A 13 15.62 2.64 -19.65
CA HIS A 13 15.05 3.65 -20.53
C HIS A 13 14.57 2.98 -21.82
N PHE A 14 13.32 2.51 -21.83
CA PHE A 14 12.65 2.18 -23.08
C PHE A 14 12.27 3.48 -23.79
N ARG A 15 12.79 3.69 -25.01
CA ARG A 15 12.25 4.71 -25.92
C ARG A 15 11.00 4.12 -26.56
N VAL A 16 9.85 4.45 -26.00
CA VAL A 16 8.53 4.11 -26.53
C VAL A 16 7.81 5.39 -26.94
N SER A 17 6.98 5.33 -27.97
CA SER A 17 6.04 6.41 -28.29
C SER A 17 5.07 6.64 -27.13
N GLU A 18 4.44 7.82 -27.07
CA GLU A 18 3.44 8.12 -26.04
C GLU A 18 2.27 7.10 -26.07
N ALA A 19 1.87 6.68 -27.27
CA ALA A 19 0.82 5.68 -27.46
C ALA A 19 1.23 4.30 -26.90
N GLU A 20 2.45 3.85 -27.18
CA GLU A 20 2.98 2.59 -26.63
C GLU A 20 3.13 2.66 -25.10
N HIS A 21 3.63 3.78 -24.57
CA HIS A 21 3.72 3.99 -23.13
C HIS A 21 2.34 3.92 -22.46
N ALA A 22 1.34 4.58 -23.05
CA ALA A 22 -0.04 4.54 -22.55
C ALA A 22 -0.62 3.12 -22.58
N ALA A 23 -0.37 2.36 -23.65
CA ALA A 23 -0.81 0.97 -23.79
C ALA A 23 -0.16 0.06 -22.72
N ILE A 24 1.15 0.20 -22.50
CA ILE A 24 1.88 -0.54 -21.46
C ILE A 24 1.32 -0.21 -20.07
N ALA A 25 1.13 1.07 -19.76
CA ALA A 25 0.57 1.50 -18.48
C ALA A 25 -0.87 0.98 -18.29
N ALA A 26 -1.69 0.97 -19.35
CA ALA A 26 -3.04 0.41 -19.30
C ALA A 26 -3.02 -1.10 -19.02
N ALA A 27 -2.14 -1.86 -19.69
CA ALA A 27 -1.98 -3.29 -19.47
C ALA A 27 -1.52 -3.61 -18.03
N GLN A 28 -0.57 -2.84 -17.50
CA GLN A 28 -0.11 -3.01 -16.12
C GLN A 28 -1.20 -2.73 -15.09
N ARG A 29 -2.01 -1.68 -15.32
CA ARG A 29 -3.18 -1.37 -14.45
C ARG A 29 -4.22 -2.47 -14.53
N ALA A 30 -4.56 -2.92 -15.73
CA ALA A 30 -5.52 -4.00 -15.94
C ALA A 30 -5.08 -5.28 -15.22
N TYR A 31 -3.81 -5.67 -15.37
CA TYR A 31 -3.26 -6.83 -14.68
C TYR A 31 -3.28 -6.69 -13.16
N SER A 32 -2.90 -5.53 -12.63
CA SER A 32 -2.93 -5.27 -11.18
C SER A 32 -4.37 -5.33 -10.63
N ASN A 33 -5.34 -4.81 -11.36
CA ASN A 33 -6.75 -4.85 -10.96
C ASN A 33 -7.33 -6.26 -11.04
N ASP A 34 -6.98 -7.05 -12.06
CA ASP A 34 -7.36 -8.47 -12.17
C ASP A 34 -6.80 -9.27 -10.99
N MET A 35 -5.53 -9.06 -10.63
CA MET A 35 -4.92 -9.68 -9.47
C MET A 35 -5.63 -9.31 -8.16
N ALA A 36 -5.95 -8.03 -7.96
CA ALA A 36 -6.71 -7.59 -6.79
C ALA A 36 -8.09 -8.28 -6.71
N ALA A 37 -8.83 -8.31 -7.83
CA ALA A 37 -10.14 -8.97 -7.90
C ALA A 37 -10.06 -10.47 -7.58
N LYS A 38 -9.03 -11.18 -8.07
CA LYS A 38 -8.81 -12.60 -7.74
C LYS A 38 -8.55 -12.82 -6.24
N ILE A 39 -7.75 -11.96 -5.62
CA ILE A 39 -7.47 -11.99 -4.18
C ILE A 39 -8.76 -11.74 -3.39
N ASP A 40 -9.52 -10.71 -3.75
CA ASP A 40 -10.77 -10.33 -3.07
C ASP A 40 -11.84 -11.42 -3.18
N ALA A 41 -11.93 -12.10 -4.33
CA ALA A 41 -12.84 -13.22 -4.56
C ALA A 41 -12.40 -14.53 -3.87
N GLY A 42 -11.20 -14.58 -3.28
CA GLY A 42 -10.64 -15.81 -2.72
C GLY A 42 -10.34 -16.89 -3.77
N THR A 43 -10.09 -16.47 -5.02
CA THR A 43 -9.78 -17.40 -6.11
C THR A 43 -8.42 -18.07 -5.89
N ASP A 44 -8.29 -19.33 -6.28
CA ASP A 44 -7.00 -20.01 -6.29
C ASP A 44 -6.01 -19.28 -7.22
N LEU A 45 -4.96 -18.73 -6.61
CA LEU A 45 -3.89 -18.06 -7.33
C LEU A 45 -2.96 -19.09 -7.97
N THR A 46 -2.40 -18.78 -9.14
CA THR A 46 -1.34 -19.59 -9.72
C THR A 46 -0.02 -19.40 -8.97
N ALA A 47 0.99 -20.23 -9.26
CA ALA A 47 2.33 -20.02 -8.72
C ALA A 47 2.93 -18.68 -9.19
N MET A 48 2.65 -18.28 -10.43
CA MET A 48 3.15 -17.03 -11.00
C MET A 48 2.51 -15.82 -10.34
N ASP A 49 1.19 -15.84 -10.11
CA ASP A 49 0.46 -14.77 -9.40
C ASP A 49 1.03 -14.55 -8.01
N ARG A 50 1.23 -15.64 -7.25
CA ARG A 50 1.83 -15.59 -5.91
C ARG A 50 3.23 -14.99 -5.93
N LEU A 51 4.07 -15.39 -6.89
CA LEU A 51 5.42 -14.85 -7.04
C LEU A 51 5.39 -13.35 -7.33
N TRP A 52 4.55 -12.93 -8.28
CA TRP A 52 4.40 -11.52 -8.66
C TRP A 52 3.91 -10.66 -7.50
N ILE A 53 2.84 -11.08 -6.81
CA ILE A 53 2.32 -10.38 -5.61
C ILE A 53 3.41 -10.28 -4.54
N SER A 54 4.11 -11.38 -4.27
CA SER A 54 5.19 -11.38 -3.26
C SER A 54 6.34 -10.44 -3.62
N ALA A 55 6.67 -10.30 -4.91
CA ALA A 55 7.72 -9.41 -5.38
C ALA A 55 7.31 -7.94 -5.19
N ILE A 56 6.05 -7.59 -5.50
CA ILE A 56 5.53 -6.23 -5.31
C ILE A 56 5.51 -5.86 -3.83
N LEU A 57 5.03 -6.75 -2.95
CA LEU A 57 5.00 -6.48 -1.51
C LEU A 57 6.42 -6.29 -0.94
N ARG A 58 7.39 -7.07 -1.41
CA ARG A 58 8.80 -6.90 -1.02
C ARG A 58 9.40 -5.59 -1.53
N ASP A 59 9.16 -5.23 -2.80
CA ASP A 59 9.61 -3.94 -3.35
C ASP A 59 8.99 -2.76 -2.60
N HIS A 60 7.68 -2.83 -2.32
CA HIS A 60 7.01 -1.82 -1.52
C HIS A 60 7.65 -1.68 -0.13
N ALA A 61 7.84 -2.79 0.58
CA ALA A 61 8.45 -2.79 1.92
C ALA A 61 9.87 -2.18 1.92
N GLN A 62 10.67 -2.44 0.89
CA GLN A 62 12.02 -1.87 0.75
C GLN A 62 12.02 -0.34 0.54
N ARG A 63 10.94 0.23 0.01
CA ARG A 63 10.80 1.68 -0.19
C ARG A 63 10.35 2.43 1.07
N ILE A 64 9.97 1.72 2.12
CA ILE A 64 9.60 2.34 3.41
C ILE A 64 10.88 2.89 4.06
N PRO A 65 10.96 4.21 4.30
CA PRO A 65 12.18 4.82 4.82
C PRO A 65 12.44 4.38 6.27
N SER A 66 13.67 3.93 6.55
CA SER A 66 14.11 3.58 7.91
C SER A 66 14.50 4.80 8.76
N LYS A 67 14.66 5.96 8.13
CA LYS A 67 14.98 7.23 8.79
C LYS A 67 13.85 8.23 8.60
N PRO A 68 13.63 9.11 9.60
CA PRO A 68 12.69 10.22 9.47
C PRO A 68 12.96 11.04 8.20
N LYS A 69 11.94 11.20 7.35
CA LYS A 69 12.01 12.05 6.14
C LYS A 69 11.98 13.54 6.48
N LYS A 70 11.41 13.92 7.62
CA LYS A 70 11.28 15.32 8.04
C LYS A 70 12.29 15.70 9.14
N PRO A 71 12.68 16.99 9.19
CA PRO A 71 13.51 17.52 10.28
C PRO A 71 12.94 17.23 11.66
N LYS A 72 13.81 17.21 12.68
CA LYS A 72 13.45 17.03 14.08
C LYS A 72 12.33 18.01 14.48
N GLY A 73 11.31 17.51 15.19
CA GLY A 73 10.16 18.31 15.64
C GLY A 73 9.00 18.42 14.64
N ARG A 74 9.14 17.93 13.40
CA ARG A 74 8.01 17.82 12.46
C ARG A 74 7.44 16.39 12.46
N PRO A 75 6.10 16.23 12.36
CA PRO A 75 5.48 14.91 12.26
C PRO A 75 6.03 14.14 11.07
N GLN A 76 6.54 12.94 11.33
CA GLN A 76 7.04 12.08 10.28
C GLN A 76 5.92 11.66 9.35
N VAL A 77 6.22 11.62 8.05
CA VAL A 77 5.30 11.08 7.05
C VAL A 77 5.68 9.61 6.88
N HIS A 78 5.03 8.77 7.67
CA HIS A 78 4.92 7.35 7.35
C HIS A 78 3.91 7.18 6.20
N SER A 79 3.82 5.98 5.61
CA SER A 79 2.82 5.70 4.57
C SER A 79 1.41 5.84 5.15
N ALA A 80 0.87 7.06 5.15
CA ALA A 80 -0.45 7.36 5.69
C ALA A 80 -1.55 6.63 4.90
N GLY A 81 -1.29 6.35 3.62
CA GLY A 81 -2.10 5.49 2.79
C GLY A 81 -2.22 4.07 3.35
N ASP A 82 -1.11 3.44 3.74
CA ASP A 82 -1.14 2.08 4.33
C ASP A 82 -1.97 2.01 5.60
N ILE A 83 -1.79 2.99 6.51
CA ILE A 83 -2.57 3.09 7.74
C ILE A 83 -4.07 3.19 7.43
N ALA A 84 -4.44 4.03 6.45
CA ALA A 84 -5.82 4.19 6.03
C ALA A 84 -6.40 2.93 5.37
N MET A 85 -5.62 2.24 4.53
CA MET A 85 -6.04 1.00 3.85
C MET A 85 -6.17 -0.16 4.83
N LEU A 86 -5.26 -0.30 5.80
CA LEU A 86 -5.37 -1.31 6.86
C LEU A 86 -6.60 -1.07 7.75
N TYR A 87 -6.88 0.20 8.09
CA TYR A 87 -8.12 0.56 8.78
C TYR A 87 -9.34 0.14 7.96
N ALA A 88 -9.37 0.46 6.66
CA ALA A 88 -10.48 0.08 5.78
C ALA A 88 -10.69 -1.44 5.76
N ALA A 89 -9.61 -2.22 5.64
CA ALA A 89 -9.63 -3.67 5.66
C ALA A 89 -10.19 -4.22 6.99
N TYR A 90 -9.76 -3.68 8.13
CA TYR A 90 -10.32 -4.07 9.42
C TYR A 90 -11.81 -3.73 9.53
N ARG A 91 -12.24 -2.57 9.01
CA ARG A 91 -13.67 -2.21 8.97
C ARG A 91 -14.52 -3.04 8.01
N MET A 92 -13.92 -3.89 7.16
CA MET A 92 -14.68 -4.87 6.37
C MET A 92 -15.18 -6.05 7.21
N ASN A 93 -14.61 -6.27 8.40
CA ASN A 93 -15.14 -7.21 9.37
C ASN A 93 -16.28 -6.54 10.17
N PRO A 94 -17.54 -6.96 10.02
CA PRO A 94 -18.66 -6.33 10.71
C PRO A 94 -18.61 -6.52 12.24
N ALA A 95 -17.83 -7.47 12.74
CA ALA A 95 -17.67 -7.72 14.17
C ALA A 95 -16.80 -6.66 14.89
N TRP A 96 -16.06 -5.84 14.14
CA TRP A 96 -15.21 -4.82 14.75
C TRP A 96 -15.89 -3.46 14.69
N THR A 97 -15.79 -2.71 15.78
CA THR A 97 -16.16 -1.31 15.85
C THR A 97 -15.10 -0.42 15.19
N GLU A 98 -15.43 0.86 15.00
CA GLU A 98 -14.45 1.85 14.54
C GLU A 98 -13.27 1.98 15.50
N GLU A 99 -13.56 2.04 16.80
CA GLU A 99 -12.58 2.16 17.87
C GLU A 99 -11.62 0.97 17.92
N GLU A 100 -12.14 -0.26 17.81
CA GLU A 100 -11.31 -1.47 17.77
C GLU A 100 -10.44 -1.52 16.52
N ALA A 101 -10.96 -1.10 15.36
CA ALA A 101 -10.17 -1.02 14.13
C ALA A 101 -9.03 -0.01 14.27
N ILE A 102 -9.29 1.17 14.87
CA ILE A 102 -8.28 2.19 15.15
C ILE A 102 -7.21 1.64 16.10
N ALA A 103 -7.61 1.03 17.23
CA ALA A 103 -6.69 0.46 18.20
C ALA A 103 -5.80 -0.64 17.59
N ARG A 104 -6.36 -1.49 16.73
CA ARG A 104 -5.60 -2.53 16.02
C ARG A 104 -4.60 -1.95 15.02
N VAL A 105 -4.97 -0.91 14.27
CA VAL A 105 -4.05 -0.23 13.34
C VAL A 105 -2.94 0.49 14.11
N ALA A 106 -3.29 1.16 15.20
CA ALA A 106 -2.35 1.82 16.10
C ALA A 106 -1.31 0.83 16.65
N LEU A 107 -1.76 -0.33 17.12
CA LEU A 107 -0.88 -1.42 17.56
C LEU A 107 0.01 -1.93 16.42
N ALA A 108 -0.56 -2.22 15.24
CA ALA A 108 0.17 -2.77 14.10
C ALA A 108 1.28 -1.84 13.59
N HIS A 109 1.08 -0.53 13.70
CA HIS A 109 2.04 0.47 13.24
C HIS A 109 2.87 1.11 14.37
N ASN A 110 2.67 0.67 15.62
CA ASN A 110 3.25 1.30 16.81
C ASN A 110 3.05 2.84 16.82
N ALA A 111 1.81 3.27 16.55
CA ALA A 111 1.43 4.67 16.41
C ALA A 111 0.36 5.07 17.44
N PRO A 112 0.31 6.33 17.90
CA PRO A 112 -0.79 6.80 18.75
C PRO A 112 -2.13 6.74 18.02
N GLU A 113 -3.20 6.35 18.71
CA GLU A 113 -4.55 6.27 18.12
C GLU A 113 -5.02 7.61 17.53
N ASP A 114 -4.72 8.73 18.18
CA ASP A 114 -5.06 10.07 17.66
C ASP A 114 -4.41 10.35 16.29
N THR A 115 -3.21 9.81 16.07
CA THR A 115 -2.54 9.90 14.78
C THR A 115 -3.28 9.06 13.74
N VAL A 116 -3.70 7.85 14.09
CA VAL A 116 -4.51 6.97 13.21
C VAL A 116 -5.83 7.63 12.87
N ARG A 117 -6.56 8.18 13.84
CA ARG A 117 -7.82 8.93 13.63
C ARG A 117 -7.63 10.08 12.66
N SER A 118 -6.56 10.86 12.83
CA SER A 118 -6.24 11.98 11.94
C SER A 118 -5.99 11.49 10.51
N ILE A 119 -5.23 10.40 10.35
CA ILE A 119 -4.94 9.79 9.04
C ILE A 119 -6.22 9.27 8.37
N VAL A 120 -7.04 8.51 9.10
CA VAL A 120 -8.33 7.99 8.64
C VAL A 120 -9.23 9.14 8.18
N ARG A 121 -9.30 10.23 8.97
CA ARG A 121 -10.05 11.42 8.60
C ARG A 121 -9.55 12.07 7.31
N ASN A 122 -8.24 12.11 7.09
CA ASN A 122 -7.65 12.75 5.91
C ASN A 122 -7.74 11.87 4.65
N HIS A 123 -8.04 10.57 4.78
CA HIS A 123 -8.13 9.61 3.68
C HIS A 123 -9.53 9.01 3.53
N ARG A 124 -10.58 9.67 4.03
CA ARG A 124 -11.97 9.20 4.02
C ARG A 124 -12.44 8.73 2.64
N GLU A 125 -12.10 9.49 1.60
CA GLU A 125 -12.52 9.18 0.23
C GLU A 125 -11.86 7.90 -0.29
N ALA A 126 -10.55 7.73 -0.09
CA ALA A 126 -9.85 6.50 -0.45
C ALA A 126 -10.40 5.28 0.30
N ILE A 127 -10.69 5.44 1.59
CA ILE A 127 -11.33 4.40 2.42
C ILE A 127 -12.73 4.06 1.90
N ALA A 128 -13.53 5.07 1.53
CA ALA A 128 -14.87 4.87 0.99
C ALA A 128 -14.85 4.11 -0.33
N ASN A 129 -13.87 4.40 -1.21
CA ASN A 129 -13.71 3.70 -2.47
C ASN A 129 -13.39 2.20 -2.28
N MET A 130 -12.55 1.84 -1.31
CA MET A 130 -12.29 0.43 -1.00
C MET A 130 -13.55 -0.31 -0.54
N ARG A 131 -14.41 0.34 0.24
CA ARG A 131 -15.65 -0.28 0.72
C ARG A 131 -16.70 -0.47 -0.38
N ARG A 132 -16.60 0.26 -1.49
CA ARG A 132 -17.52 0.20 -2.64
C ARG A 132 -17.15 -0.89 -3.66
N LEU A 133 -15.99 -1.53 -3.54
CA LEU A 133 -15.56 -2.62 -4.42
C LEU A 133 -16.22 -3.98 -4.05
N ARG A 134 -17.31 -3.96 -3.28
CA ARG A 134 -18.15 -5.12 -2.96
C ARG A 134 -19.44 -5.11 -3.78
#